data_AF-A0A6B8KHS4-F1
#
_entry.id   AF-A0A6B8KHS4-F1
#
_cell.length_a   1.000
_cell.length_b   1.000
_cell.length_c   1.000
_cell.angle_alpha   90.00
_cell.angle_beta   90.00
_cell.angle_gamma   90.00
#
_symmetry.space_group_name_H-M   'P 1'
#
loop_
_entity.id
_entity.type
_entity.pdbx_description
1 polymer ?
#
loop_
_entity_poly.entity_id
_entity_poly.type
_entity_poly.pdbx_seq_one_letter_code
_entity_poly.pdbx_strand_id
1 'polypeptide(L)'
;MSYGYLAVRREQPEEFNLLVLVATLGAAALVASDHFASFFLGLKTLSISLLGLIADPCGHENPIEAGVKYVILAGVSSALLLFGMALVYARLGTLEFDRIAALLSTTDSASPDLYWLTGLALTFTGIGFKLSVVPFHMWAPDVYQGAPAPAAAFVAVVSKSAMFALLLRCFLPPTPTASVRCR
;
A
#
# COMPACT_ATOMS: atom_id res chain seq x y z
N MET A 1 -20.90 -5.99 4.92
CA MET A 1 -20.64 -6.85 3.74
C MET A 1 -20.22 -8.28 4.12
N SER A 2 -19.42 -8.51 5.16
CA SER A 2 -18.99 -9.87 5.57
C SER A 2 -20.01 -10.66 6.42
N TYR A 3 -21.02 -10.01 7.03
CA TYR A 3 -21.92 -10.66 8.00
C TYR A 3 -22.66 -11.89 7.45
N GLY A 4 -23.14 -11.85 6.21
CA GLY A 4 -23.79 -13.01 5.58
C GLY A 4 -22.83 -14.19 5.33
N TYR A 5 -21.58 -13.89 4.98
CA TYR A 5 -20.53 -14.90 4.83
C TYR A 5 -20.12 -15.50 6.17
N LEU A 6 -19.96 -14.65 7.20
CA LEU A 6 -19.60 -15.07 8.56
C LEU A 6 -20.76 -15.77 9.29
N ALA A 7 -22.02 -15.47 8.99
CA ALA A 7 -23.18 -16.13 9.59
C ALA A 7 -23.37 -17.58 9.12
N VAL A 8 -22.88 -17.89 7.91
CA VAL A 8 -22.81 -19.26 7.38
C VAL A 8 -21.61 -20.02 7.98
N ARG A 9 -20.61 -19.31 8.53
CA ARG A 9 -19.42 -19.87 9.17
C ARG A 9 -19.67 -20.10 10.67
N ARG A 10 -19.48 -21.33 11.18
CA ARG A 10 -19.56 -21.64 12.62
C ARG A 10 -18.24 -21.42 13.38
N GLU A 11 -17.12 -21.30 12.67
CA GLU A 11 -15.80 -21.22 13.30
C GLU A 11 -15.14 -19.85 13.09
N GLN A 12 -14.66 -19.27 14.20
CA GLN A 12 -13.72 -18.14 14.34
C GLN A 12 -13.97 -16.85 13.50
N PRO A 13 -15.09 -16.13 13.69
CA PRO A 13 -15.32 -14.81 13.07
C PRO A 13 -14.40 -13.70 13.60
N GLU A 14 -13.77 -13.91 14.76
CA GLU A 14 -12.98 -12.89 15.46
C GLU A 14 -11.67 -12.56 14.72
N GLU A 15 -10.96 -13.56 14.22
CA GLU A 15 -9.69 -13.38 13.50
C GLU A 15 -9.89 -12.57 12.21
N PHE A 16 -10.95 -12.86 11.47
CA PHE A 16 -11.31 -12.11 10.26
C PHE A 16 -11.57 -10.64 10.57
N ASN A 17 -12.33 -10.35 11.63
CA ASN A 17 -12.63 -8.99 12.04
C ASN A 17 -11.39 -8.24 12.55
N LEU A 18 -10.50 -8.92 13.28
CA LEU A 18 -9.22 -8.36 13.73
C LEU A 18 -8.32 -8.01 12.54
N LEU A 19 -8.19 -8.91 11.56
CA LEU A 19 -7.40 -8.66 10.35
C LEU A 19 -7.96 -7.48 9.55
N VAL A 20 -9.28 -7.36 9.42
CA VAL A 20 -9.92 -6.20 8.78
C VAL A 20 -9.60 -4.91 9.56
N LEU A 21 -9.71 -4.92 10.89
CA LEU A 21 -9.38 -3.75 11.72
C LEU A 21 -7.92 -3.33 11.55
N VAL A 22 -6.98 -4.27 11.64
CA VAL A 22 -5.54 -3.97 11.46
C VAL A 22 -5.27 -3.49 10.03
N ALA A 23 -5.94 -4.05 9.02
CA ALA A 23 -5.84 -3.59 7.64
C ALA A 23 -6.34 -2.15 7.49
N THR A 24 -7.48 -1.80 8.09
CA THR A 24 -8.01 -0.43 8.07
C THR A 24 -7.10 0.55 8.80
N LEU A 25 -6.48 0.14 9.91
CA LEU A 25 -5.50 0.95 10.63
C LEU A 25 -4.24 1.18 9.79
N GLY A 26 -3.75 0.16 9.09
CA GLY A 26 -2.65 0.29 8.12
C GLY A 26 -3.00 1.25 6.97
N ALA A 27 -4.21 1.15 6.42
CA ALA A 27 -4.70 2.06 5.39
C ALA A 27 -4.82 3.50 5.88
N ALA A 28 -5.35 3.71 7.09
CA ALA A 28 -5.44 5.04 7.70
C ALA A 28 -4.05 5.65 7.96
N ALA A 29 -3.12 4.87 8.50
CA ALA A 29 -1.73 5.29 8.70
C ALA A 29 -1.03 5.63 7.38
N LEU A 30 -1.30 4.86 6.32
CA LEU A 30 -0.78 5.12 4.98
C LEU A 30 -1.26 6.49 4.45
N VAL A 31 -2.55 6.80 4.54
CA VAL A 31 -3.11 8.08 4.07
C VAL A 31 -2.61 9.26 4.91
N ALA A 32 -2.45 9.05 6.22
CA ALA A 32 -1.95 10.05 7.15
C ALA A 32 -0.44 10.30 7.04
N SER A 33 0.31 9.51 6.27
CA SER A 33 1.78 9.58 6.22
C SER A 33 2.30 10.86 5.55
N ASP A 34 3.31 11.49 6.17
CA ASP A 34 4.07 12.64 5.65
C ASP A 34 5.54 12.31 5.34
N HIS A 35 5.95 11.07 5.65
CA HIS A 35 7.30 10.57 5.48
C HIS A 35 7.28 9.23 4.75
N PHE A 36 8.28 8.97 3.91
CA PHE A 36 8.40 7.70 3.19
C PHE A 36 8.44 6.48 4.13
N ALA A 37 9.07 6.62 5.30
CA ALA A 37 9.09 5.56 6.31
C ALA A 37 7.69 5.24 6.88
N SER A 38 6.91 6.25 7.27
CA SER A 38 5.52 6.03 7.74
C SER A 38 4.64 5.45 6.64
N PHE A 39 4.83 5.92 5.40
CA PHE A 39 4.13 5.39 4.23
C PHE A 39 4.42 3.90 4.04
N PHE A 40 5.70 3.51 4.09
CA PHE A 40 6.11 2.12 3.96
C PHE A 40 5.54 1.26 5.09
N LEU A 41 5.54 1.77 6.33
CA LEU A 41 5.03 1.04 7.49
C LEU A 41 3.52 0.80 7.36
N GLY A 42 2.74 1.83 7.03
CA GLY A 42 1.30 1.71 6.80
C GLY A 42 0.97 0.73 5.67
N LEU A 43 1.74 0.80 4.57
CA LEU A 43 1.63 -0.11 3.45
C LEU A 43 1.89 -1.57 3.87
N LYS A 44 2.92 -1.81 4.68
CA LYS A 44 3.27 -3.16 5.17
C LYS A 44 2.25 -3.72 6.13
N THR A 45 1.77 -2.91 7.09
CA THR A 45 0.71 -3.32 8.00
C THR A 45 -0.53 -3.74 7.23
N LEU A 46 -0.98 -2.92 6.29
CA LEU A 46 -2.08 -3.27 5.38
C LEU A 46 -1.80 -4.58 4.63
N SER A 47 -0.60 -4.72 4.06
CA SER A 47 -0.24 -5.90 3.25
C SER A 47 -0.25 -7.21 4.03
N ILE A 48 0.25 -7.21 5.26
CA ILE A 48 0.32 -8.39 6.12
C ILE A 48 -1.09 -8.80 6.57
N SER A 49 -1.95 -7.85 6.89
CA SER A 49 -3.35 -8.14 7.21
C SER A 49 -4.10 -8.72 6.02
N LEU A 50 -3.87 -8.19 4.82
CA LEU A 50 -4.47 -8.72 3.59
C LEU A 50 -4.04 -10.15 3.29
N LEU A 51 -2.79 -10.51 3.57
CA LEU A 51 -2.33 -11.90 3.44
C LEU A 51 -3.16 -12.84 4.30
N GLY A 52 -3.39 -12.50 5.58
CA GLY A 52 -4.22 -13.31 6.46
C GLY A 52 -5.65 -13.49 5.94
N LEU A 53 -6.21 -12.44 5.31
CA LEU A 53 -7.55 -12.48 4.72
C LEU A 53 -7.61 -13.30 3.43
N ILE A 54 -6.56 -13.28 2.61
CA ILE A 54 -6.47 -14.02 1.33
C ILE A 54 -6.26 -15.51 1.57
N ALA A 55 -5.39 -15.86 2.52
CA ALA A 55 -5.00 -17.25 2.78
C ALA A 55 -5.98 -18.02 3.67
N ASP A 56 -7.19 -17.51 3.90
CA ASP A 56 -8.23 -18.21 4.68
C ASP A 56 -8.73 -19.44 3.89
N PRO A 57 -8.52 -20.68 4.42
CA PRO A 57 -8.82 -21.90 3.70
C PRO A 57 -10.31 -22.20 3.49
N CYS A 58 -11.21 -21.40 4.06
CA CYS A 58 -12.64 -21.74 4.07
C CYS A 58 -13.33 -21.54 2.71
N GLY A 59 -13.75 -22.65 2.10
CA GLY A 59 -14.81 -22.68 1.07
C GLY A 59 -14.40 -22.22 -0.34
N HIS A 60 -13.11 -22.04 -0.61
CA HIS A 60 -12.59 -21.74 -1.95
C HIS A 60 -11.56 -22.79 -2.37
N GLU A 61 -11.47 -23.02 -3.67
CA GLU A 61 -10.43 -23.85 -4.25
C GLU A 61 -9.12 -23.04 -4.26
N ASN A 62 -8.09 -23.56 -3.58
CA ASN A 62 -6.70 -23.06 -3.55
C ASN A 62 -6.41 -21.67 -2.90
N PRO A 63 -6.97 -21.31 -1.72
CA PRO A 63 -6.63 -20.06 -1.02
C PRO A 63 -5.15 -19.97 -0.59
N ILE A 64 -4.51 -21.10 -0.31
CA ILE A 64 -3.08 -21.16 -0.01
C ILE A 64 -2.22 -20.79 -1.22
N GLU A 65 -2.61 -21.22 -2.42
CA GLU A 65 -1.89 -20.86 -3.65
C GLU A 65 -1.96 -19.34 -3.89
N ALA A 66 -3.16 -18.76 -3.76
CA ALA A 66 -3.36 -17.31 -3.87
C ALA A 66 -2.57 -16.54 -2.79
N GLY A 67 -2.56 -17.02 -1.55
CA GLY A 67 -1.79 -16.42 -0.46
C GLY A 67 -0.28 -16.44 -0.72
N VAL A 68 0.27 -17.57 -1.18
CA VAL A 68 1.69 -17.72 -1.52
C VAL A 68 2.07 -16.82 -2.70
N LYS A 69 1.26 -16.81 -3.77
CA LYS A 69 1.45 -15.90 -4.91
C LYS A 69 1.44 -14.44 -4.46
N TYR A 70 0.46 -14.04 -3.64
CA TYR A 70 0.38 -12.69 -3.11
C TYR A 70 1.61 -12.32 -2.28
N VAL A 71 2.07 -13.18 -1.36
CA VAL A 71 3.26 -12.92 -0.53
C VAL A 71 4.52 -12.73 -1.36
N ILE A 72 4.77 -13.63 -2.32
CA ILE A 72 5.98 -13.57 -3.13
C ILE A 72 5.99 -12.28 -3.94
N LEU A 73 4.88 -11.99 -4.65
CA LEU A 73 4.80 -10.81 -5.50
C LEU A 73 4.78 -9.50 -4.68
N ALA A 74 4.05 -9.45 -3.57
CA ALA A 74 4.06 -8.29 -2.67
C ALA A 74 5.41 -8.08 -1.98
N GLY A 75 6.14 -9.17 -1.69
CA GLY A 75 7.51 -9.16 -1.15
C GLY A 75 8.48 -8.50 -2.13
N VAL A 76 8.50 -8.97 -3.39
CA VAL A 76 9.34 -8.40 -4.45
C VAL A 76 9.02 -6.93 -4.68
N SER A 77 7.74 -6.57 -4.82
CA SER A 77 7.31 -5.17 -4.96
C SER A 77 7.80 -4.29 -3.80
N SER A 78 7.73 -4.79 -2.58
CA SER A 78 8.19 -4.04 -1.40
C SER A 78 9.71 -3.87 -1.36
N ALA A 79 10.47 -4.87 -1.82
CA ALA A 79 11.92 -4.77 -1.94
C ALA A 79 12.33 -3.73 -2.97
N LEU A 80 11.67 -3.70 -4.13
CA LEU A 80 11.87 -2.66 -5.15
C LEU A 80 11.51 -1.28 -4.60
N LEU A 81 10.39 -1.15 -3.88
CA LEU A 81 9.97 0.10 -3.25
C LEU A 81 11.01 0.61 -2.23
N LEU A 82 11.46 -0.25 -1.31
CA LEU A 82 12.48 0.10 -0.31
C LEU A 82 13.81 0.49 -0.96
N PHE A 83 14.23 -0.25 -1.98
CA PHE A 83 15.47 0.06 -2.68
C PHE A 83 15.36 1.39 -3.45
N GLY A 84 14.20 1.68 -4.05
CA GLY A 84 13.90 2.97 -4.63
C GLY A 84 13.98 4.12 -3.61
N MET A 85 13.35 3.95 -2.44
CA MET A 85 13.44 4.91 -1.33
C MET A 85 14.87 5.14 -0.85
N ALA A 86 15.69 4.08 -0.78
CA ALA A 86 17.09 4.17 -0.39
C ALA A 86 17.90 5.01 -1.38
N LEU A 87 17.66 4.87 -2.69
CA LEU A 87 18.31 5.67 -3.72
C LEU A 87 17.84 7.14 -3.71
N VAL A 88 16.54 7.38 -3.47
CA VAL A 88 15.99 8.74 -3.26
C VAL A 88 16.67 9.40 -2.07
N TYR A 89 16.79 8.69 -0.95
CA TYR A 89 17.48 9.17 0.24
C TYR A 89 18.98 9.41 -0.01
N ALA A 90 19.65 8.53 -0.74
CA ALA A 90 21.07 8.68 -1.06
C ALA A 90 21.37 9.99 -1.82
N ARG A 91 20.43 10.46 -2.65
CA ARG A 91 20.57 11.73 -3.38
C ARG A 91 20.15 12.96 -2.57
N LEU A 92 19.02 12.90 -1.86
CA LEU A 92 18.41 14.08 -1.22
C LEU A 92 18.74 14.21 0.28
N GLY A 93 19.20 13.14 0.93
CA GLY A 93 19.45 13.10 2.36
C GLY A 93 18.20 13.20 3.24
N THR A 94 17.00 13.10 2.65
CA THR A 94 15.73 13.21 3.35
C THR A 94 14.69 12.26 2.78
N LEU A 95 13.72 11.90 3.61
CA LEU A 95 12.57 11.05 3.30
C LEU A 95 11.22 11.77 3.61
N GLU A 96 11.27 13.05 4.00
CA GLU A 96 10.10 13.90 4.22
C GLU A 96 9.54 14.40 2.89
N PHE A 97 8.23 14.25 2.67
CA PHE A 97 7.62 14.63 1.38
C PHE A 97 7.79 16.13 1.07
N ASP A 98 7.57 16.99 2.05
CA ASP A 98 7.68 18.45 1.88
C ASP A 98 9.11 18.89 1.53
N ARG A 99 10.11 18.31 2.19
CA ARG A 99 11.52 18.62 1.89
C ARG A 99 11.93 18.11 0.52
N ILE A 100 11.46 16.93 0.14
CA ILE A 100 11.71 16.39 -1.19
C ILE A 100 11.11 17.34 -2.23
N ALA A 101 9.85 17.74 -2.09
CA ALA A 101 9.20 18.70 -3.00
C ALA A 101 9.97 20.03 -3.09
N ALA A 102 10.41 20.58 -1.96
CA ALA A 102 11.20 21.81 -1.93
C ALA A 102 12.56 21.65 -2.65
N LEU A 103 13.30 20.58 -2.37
CA LEU A 103 14.61 20.31 -2.98
C LEU A 103 14.50 20.06 -4.49
N LEU A 104 13.41 19.44 -4.96
CA LEU A 104 13.14 19.29 -6.39
C LEU A 104 12.91 20.64 -7.09
N SER A 105 12.32 21.62 -6.40
CA SER A 105 12.05 22.95 -6.97
C SER A 105 13.30 23.85 -7.07
N THR A 106 14.31 23.60 -6.24
CA THR A 106 15.54 24.40 -6.17
C THR A 106 16.73 23.78 -6.91
N THR A 107 16.68 22.48 -7.18
CA THR A 107 17.75 21.78 -7.90
C THR A 107 17.57 22.04 -9.39
N ASP A 108 18.33 23.00 -9.92
CA ASP A 108 18.48 23.18 -11.36
C ASP A 108 18.80 21.83 -12.00
N SER A 109 18.22 21.55 -13.17
CA SER A 109 18.27 20.29 -13.90
C SER A 109 19.69 19.93 -14.36
N ALA A 110 20.61 19.70 -13.43
CA ALA A 110 21.88 19.03 -13.68
C ALA A 110 21.51 17.59 -14.06
N SER A 111 21.83 17.25 -15.31
CA SER A 111 21.71 15.94 -15.99
C SER A 111 21.15 14.82 -15.11
N PRO A 112 20.02 14.17 -15.47
CA PRO A 112 19.37 13.17 -14.64
C PRO A 112 20.36 12.07 -14.27
N ASP A 113 20.83 12.12 -13.03
CA ASP A 113 21.74 11.12 -12.48
C ASP A 113 21.05 9.75 -12.56
N LEU A 114 21.76 8.75 -13.10
CA LEU A 114 21.22 7.42 -13.34
C LEU A 114 20.65 6.83 -12.04
N TYR A 115 21.30 7.09 -10.91
CA TYR A 115 20.85 6.65 -9.59
C TYR A 115 19.49 7.23 -9.19
N TRP A 116 19.23 8.49 -9.53
CA TRP A 116 17.95 9.14 -9.24
C TRP A 116 16.82 8.61 -10.11
N LEU A 117 17.06 8.49 -11.42
CA LEU A 117 16.05 7.97 -12.32
C LEU A 117 15.70 6.52 -11.95
N THR A 118 16.71 5.72 -11.60
CA THR A 118 16.52 4.35 -11.11
C THR A 118 15.76 4.32 -9.79
N GLY A 119 16.09 5.20 -8.83
CA GLY A 119 15.39 5.31 -7.56
C GLY A 119 13.90 5.65 -7.69
N LEU A 120 13.57 6.62 -8.56
CA LEU A 120 12.19 6.94 -8.89
C LEU A 120 11.49 5.78 -9.59
N ALA A 121 12.11 5.19 -10.62
CA ALA A 121 11.53 4.09 -11.38
C ALA A 121 11.18 2.89 -10.49
N LEU A 122 12.07 2.53 -9.55
CA LEU A 122 11.85 1.45 -8.58
C LEU A 122 10.74 1.79 -7.57
N THR A 123 10.70 3.04 -7.09
CA THR A 123 9.64 3.53 -6.19
C THR A 123 8.27 3.46 -6.89
N PHE A 124 8.18 3.95 -8.12
CA PHE A 124 6.96 3.88 -8.93
C PHE A 124 6.57 2.46 -9.28
N THR A 125 7.53 1.56 -9.50
CA THR A 125 7.27 0.13 -9.71
C THR A 125 6.59 -0.49 -8.49
N GLY A 126 7.09 -0.19 -7.29
CA GLY A 126 6.47 -0.63 -6.03
C GLY A 126 5.03 -0.12 -5.85
N ILE A 127 4.81 1.16 -6.11
CA ILE A 127 3.48 1.79 -6.05
C ILE A 127 2.54 1.22 -7.12
N GLY A 128 3.02 1.06 -8.36
CA GLY A 128 2.27 0.54 -9.50
C GLY A 128 1.78 -0.89 -9.28
N PHE A 129 2.61 -1.74 -8.66
CA PHE A 129 2.20 -3.06 -8.20
C PHE A 129 1.04 -3.00 -7.21
N LYS A 130 1.10 -2.09 -6.23
CA LYS A 130 0.03 -1.93 -5.22
C LYS A 130 -1.29 -1.42 -5.80
N LEU A 131 -1.22 -0.63 -6.86
CA LEU A 131 -2.40 -0.15 -7.59
C LEU A 131 -2.90 -1.16 -8.64
N SER A 132 -2.15 -2.24 -8.91
CA SER A 132 -2.41 -3.19 -10.01
C SER A 132 -2.51 -2.49 -11.37
N VAL A 133 -1.66 -1.49 -11.64
CA VAL A 133 -1.62 -0.76 -12.92
C VAL A 133 -0.78 -1.56 -13.92
N VAL A 134 -1.11 -1.49 -15.22
CA VAL A 134 -0.28 -2.06 -16.29
C VAL A 134 1.15 -1.50 -16.22
N PRO A 135 2.22 -2.32 -16.24
CA PRO A 135 2.28 -3.77 -16.48
C PRO A 135 2.23 -4.66 -15.20
N PHE A 136 2.10 -4.09 -14.00
CA PHE A 136 2.21 -4.78 -12.71
C PHE A 136 0.90 -5.40 -12.18
N HIS A 137 -0.06 -5.69 -13.05
CA HIS A 137 -1.41 -6.17 -12.69
C HIS A 137 -1.55 -7.70 -12.62
N MET A 138 -0.52 -8.44 -13.05
CA MET A 138 -0.57 -9.91 -13.22
C MET A 138 -0.94 -10.68 -11.95
N TRP A 139 -0.72 -10.10 -10.77
CA TRP A 139 -1.06 -10.73 -9.49
C TRP A 139 -2.56 -10.66 -9.18
N ALA A 140 -3.28 -9.67 -9.72
CA ALA A 140 -4.64 -9.34 -9.29
C ALA A 140 -5.67 -10.42 -9.67
N PRO A 141 -5.67 -10.99 -10.90
CA PRO A 141 -6.63 -12.04 -11.26
C PRO A 141 -6.53 -13.27 -10.35
N ASP A 142 -5.31 -13.79 -10.15
CA ASP A 142 -5.06 -14.99 -9.34
C ASP A 142 -5.49 -14.79 -7.87
N VAL A 143 -5.19 -13.62 -7.31
CA VAL A 143 -5.54 -13.32 -5.91
C VAL A 143 -7.03 -13.07 -5.74
N TYR A 144 -7.71 -12.44 -6.70
CA TYR A 144 -9.15 -12.23 -6.63
C TYR A 144 -9.95 -13.52 -6.82
N GLN A 145 -9.43 -14.47 -7.62
CA GLN A 145 -10.06 -15.76 -7.82
C GLN A 145 -9.91 -16.68 -6.61
N GLY A 146 -8.72 -16.72 -5.99
CA GLY A 146 -8.45 -17.62 -4.87
C GLY A 146 -8.81 -17.08 -3.48
N ALA A 147 -9.04 -15.77 -3.32
CA ALA A 147 -9.42 -15.19 -2.04
C ALA A 147 -10.94 -15.30 -1.78
N PRO A 148 -11.38 -15.43 -0.52
CA PRO A 148 -12.79 -15.32 -0.16
C PRO A 148 -13.40 -14.01 -0.67
N ALA A 149 -14.65 -14.07 -1.15
CA ALA A 149 -15.38 -12.91 -1.67
C ALA A 149 -15.25 -11.61 -0.83
N PRO A 150 -15.43 -11.61 0.52
CA PRO A 150 -15.27 -10.38 1.30
C PRO A 150 -13.81 -9.89 1.37
N ALA A 151 -12.82 -10.78 1.35
CA ALA A 151 -11.41 -10.44 1.31
C ALA A 151 -11.02 -9.84 -0.04
N ALA A 152 -11.45 -10.47 -1.15
CA ALA A 152 -11.22 -9.97 -2.50
C ALA A 152 -11.80 -8.56 -2.69
N ALA A 153 -13.03 -8.33 -2.23
CA ALA A 153 -13.67 -7.01 -2.25
C ALA A 153 -12.88 -5.97 -1.43
N PHE A 154 -12.39 -6.36 -0.24
CA PHE A 154 -11.60 -5.47 0.60
C PHE A 154 -10.25 -5.10 -0.04
N VAL A 155 -9.53 -6.07 -0.62
CA VAL A 155 -8.29 -5.83 -1.37
C VAL A 155 -8.53 -4.90 -2.56
N ALA A 156 -9.61 -5.14 -3.32
CA ALA A 156 -9.93 -4.36 -4.52
C ALA A 156 -10.20 -2.88 -4.22
N VAL A 157 -10.86 -2.58 -3.09
CA VAL A 157 -11.29 -1.22 -2.75
C VAL A 157 -10.31 -0.53 -1.81
N VAL A 158 -10.06 -1.10 -0.63
CA VAL A 158 -9.34 -0.39 0.46
C VAL A 158 -7.88 -0.17 0.11
N SER A 159 -7.20 -1.18 -0.44
CA SER A 159 -5.79 -1.04 -0.80
C SER A 159 -5.56 0.00 -1.91
N LYS A 160 -6.44 0.04 -2.91
CA LYS A 160 -6.30 0.97 -4.04
C LYS A 160 -6.73 2.38 -3.66
N SER A 161 -7.82 2.53 -2.91
CA SER A 161 -8.31 3.83 -2.45
C SER A 161 -7.33 4.51 -1.48
N ALA A 162 -6.72 3.77 -0.55
CA ALA A 162 -5.74 4.32 0.37
C ALA A 162 -4.50 4.88 -0.37
N MET A 163 -3.98 4.13 -1.34
CA MET A 163 -2.86 4.58 -2.16
C MET A 163 -3.25 5.79 -3.03
N PHE A 164 -4.45 5.78 -3.62
CA PHE A 164 -4.93 6.91 -4.40
C PHE A 164 -5.15 8.17 -3.56
N ALA A 165 -5.67 8.03 -2.33
CA ALA A 165 -5.86 9.13 -1.40
C ALA A 165 -4.53 9.78 -0.99
N LEU A 166 -3.48 8.98 -0.76
CA LEU A 166 -2.13 9.49 -0.53
C LEU A 166 -1.62 10.28 -1.75
N LEU A 167 -1.76 9.73 -2.95
CA LEU A 167 -1.33 10.42 -4.17
C LEU A 167 -2.06 11.75 -4.34
N LEU A 168 -3.37 11.78 -4.14
CA LEU A 168 -4.15 13.03 -4.15
C LEU A 168 -3.60 14.03 -3.13
N ARG A 169 -3.34 13.61 -1.89
CA ARG A 169 -2.76 14.48 -0.86
C ARG A 169 -1.43 15.10 -1.30
N CYS A 170 -0.56 14.33 -1.96
CA CYS A 170 0.72 14.85 -2.46
C CYS A 170 0.55 15.88 -3.60
N PHE A 171 -0.54 15.83 -4.36
CA PHE A 171 -0.81 16.78 -5.46
C PHE A 171 -1.70 17.97 -5.06
N LEU A 172 -2.49 17.84 -4.00
CA LEU A 172 -3.32 18.92 -3.49
C LEU A 172 -2.51 19.84 -2.56
N PRO A 173 -2.70 21.17 -2.63
CA PRO A 173 -2.09 22.08 -1.67
C PRO A 173 -2.53 21.70 -0.24
N PRO A 174 -1.66 21.86 0.77
CA PRO A 174 -2.00 21.54 2.15
C PRO A 174 -3.29 22.28 2.50
N THR A 175 -4.29 21.53 2.96
CA THR A 175 -5.53 22.14 3.45
C THR A 175 -5.13 23.09 4.58
N PRO A 176 -5.59 24.35 4.57
CA PRO A 176 -5.28 25.29 5.64
C PRO A 176 -5.75 24.65 6.95
N THR A 177 -4.81 24.29 7.81
CA THR A 177 -5.12 23.79 9.13
C THR A 177 -5.91 24.88 9.83
N ALA A 178 -7.20 24.62 10.07
CA ALA A 178 -7.98 25.45 10.95
C ALA A 178 -7.30 25.40 12.31
N SER A 179 -6.48 26.42 12.61
CA SER A 179 -5.87 26.58 13.92
C SER A 179 -7.01 26.63 14.92
N VAL A 180 -7.25 25.54 15.64
CA VAL A 180 -8.10 25.55 16.81
C VAL A 180 -7.35 26.41 17.82
N ARG A 181 -7.62 27.71 17.76
CA ARG A 181 -7.19 28.69 18.75
C ARG A 181 -8.02 28.39 19.99
N CYS A 182 -7.54 27.44 20.81
CA CYS A 182 -8.01 27.31 22.19
C CYS A 182 -7.78 28.67 22.85
N ARG A 183 -8.88 29.28 23.29
CA ARG A 183 -8.91 30.53 24.02
C ARG A 183 -9.04 30.22 25.50
#